data_AF-A0A4Q9L7E4-F1
#
_entry.id   AF-A0A4Q9L7E4-F1
#
_cell.length_a   1.000
_cell.length_b   1.000
_cell.length_c   1.000
_cell.angle_alpha   90.00
_cell.angle_beta   90.00
_cell.angle_gamma   90.00
#
_symmetry.space_group_name_H-M   'P 1'
#
loop_
_entity.id
_entity.type
_entity.pdbx_description
1 polymer ?
#
loop_
_entity_poly.entity_id
_entity_poly.type
_entity_poly.pdbx_seq_one_letter_code
_entity_poly.pdbx_strand_id
1 'polypeptide(L)'
;MVGKFIVVEGIDKSGKTTVALKVKEYLQKYKKSIHCMSFPERTTEIGKILNKFLSKKIKLPNETVHLLFSANRWEFAKEISEKR
;
A
#
# COMPACT_ATOMS: atom_id res chain seq x y z
N MET A 1 22.33 6.88 -7.50
CA MET A 1 21.23 6.37 -8.37
C MET A 1 19.92 6.54 -7.62
N VAL A 2 18.85 6.98 -8.28
CA VAL A 2 17.50 7.04 -7.70
C VAL A 2 16.87 5.64 -7.78
N GLY A 3 16.17 5.22 -6.73
CA GLY A 3 15.42 3.96 -6.70
C GLY A 3 14.33 3.89 -7.76
N LYS A 4 13.77 2.69 -7.99
CA LYS A 4 12.61 2.50 -8.86
C LYS A 4 11.38 2.27 -8.00
N PHE A 5 10.29 2.97 -8.33
CA PHE A 5 8.99 2.75 -7.71
C PHE A 5 8.13 1.89 -8.64
N ILE A 6 7.67 0.75 -8.12
CA ILE A 6 6.92 -0.27 -8.88
C ILE A 6 5.60 -0.50 -8.17
N VAL A 7 4.50 -0.44 -8.92
CA VAL A 7 3.14 -0.66 -8.41
C VAL A 7 2.57 -1.92 -9.05
N VAL A 8 1.89 -2.75 -8.24
CA VAL A 8 1.21 -3.98 -8.68
C VAL A 8 -0.29 -3.81 -8.44
N GLU A 9 -1.07 -3.69 -9.52
CA GLU A 9 -2.52 -3.48 -9.49
C GLU A 9 -3.30 -4.69 -10.03
N GLY A 10 -4.61 -4.72 -9.74
CA GLY A 10 -5.52 -5.75 -10.23
C GLY A 10 -6.72 -6.02 -9.32
N ILE A 11 -7.68 -6.80 -9.83
CA ILE A 11 -8.91 -7.18 -9.12
C ILE A 11 -8.64 -7.99 -7.83
N ASP A 12 -9.65 -8.13 -6.97
CA ASP A 12 -9.53 -8.95 -5.77
C ASP A 12 -9.12 -10.40 -6.11
N LYS A 13 -8.25 -10.98 -5.27
CA LYS A 13 -7.68 -12.32 -5.47
C LYS A 13 -6.89 -12.56 -6.77
N SER A 14 -6.48 -11.51 -7.50
CA SER A 14 -5.62 -11.64 -8.70
C SER A 14 -4.15 -12.02 -8.41
N GLY A 15 -3.77 -12.28 -7.15
CA GLY A 15 -2.40 -12.66 -6.78
C GLY A 15 -1.42 -11.50 -6.57
N LYS A 16 -1.89 -10.25 -6.45
CA LYS A 16 -1.03 -9.05 -6.26
C LYS A 16 0.03 -9.23 -5.16
N THR A 17 -0.38 -9.68 -3.97
CA THR A 17 0.52 -9.90 -2.83
C THR A 17 1.59 -10.95 -3.16
N THR A 18 1.19 -12.06 -3.79
CA THR A 18 2.11 -13.11 -4.22
C THR A 18 3.13 -12.59 -5.23
N VAL A 19 2.69 -11.80 -6.21
CA VAL A 19 3.58 -11.19 -7.21
C VAL A 19 4.56 -10.22 -6.55
N ALA A 20 4.09 -9.31 -5.69
CA ALA A 20 4.95 -8.35 -5.00
C ALA A 20 6.03 -9.04 -4.13
N LEU A 21 5.66 -10.11 -3.41
CA LEU A 21 6.60 -10.88 -2.60
C LEU A 21 7.63 -11.63 -3.45
N LYS A 22 7.21 -12.27 -4.54
CA LYS A 22 8.13 -12.95 -5.47
C LYS A 22 9.11 -11.97 -6.12
N VAL A 23 8.64 -10.78 -6.51
CA VAL A 23 9.50 -9.72 -7.06
C VAL A 23 10.52 -9.26 -6.01
N LYS A 24 10.10 -9.05 -4.76
CA LYS A 24 11.00 -8.72 -3.65
C LYS A 24 12.07 -9.80 -3.47
N GLU A 25 11.67 -11.05 -3.33
CA GLU A 25 12.59 -12.19 -3.15
C GLU A 25 13.60 -12.30 -4.30
N TYR A 26 13.13 -12.16 -5.54
CA TYR A 26 13.99 -12.21 -6.72
C TYR A 26 15.04 -11.09 -6.70
N LEU A 27 14.63 -9.85 -6.47
CA LEU A 27 15.52 -8.70 -6.49
C LEU A 27 16.45 -8.64 -5.26
N GLN A 28 16.05 -9.21 -4.12
CA GLN A 28 16.91 -9.35 -2.93
C GLN A 28 18.15 -10.23 -3.22
N LYS A 29 18.04 -11.22 -4.12
CA LYS A 29 19.21 -12.03 -4.56
C LYS A 29 20.30 -11.18 -5.21
N TYR A 30 19.95 -10.02 -5.76
CA TYR A 30 20.88 -9.06 -6.37
C TYR A 30 21.35 -7.98 -5.39
N LYS A 31 21.22 -8.20 -4.08
CA LYS A 31 21.63 -7.28 -2.99
C LYS A 31 21.06 -5.86 -3.14
N LYS A 32 19.86 -5.74 -3.74
CA LYS A 32 19.14 -4.47 -3.85
C LYS A 32 18.42 -4.17 -2.53
N SER A 33 18.45 -2.92 -2.09
CA SER A 33 17.55 -2.43 -1.03
C SER A 33 16.12 -2.42 -1.58
N ILE A 34 15.20 -3.09 -0.90
CA ILE A 34 13.81 -3.20 -1.34
C ILE A 34 12.88 -2.98 -0.17
N HIS A 35 11.93 -2.10 -0.38
CA HIS A 35 10.84 -1.81 0.55
C HIS A 35 9.53 -2.18 -0.13
N CYS A 36 8.73 -3.00 0.55
CA CYS A 36 7.37 -3.32 0.10
C CYS A 36 6.39 -2.60 1.00
N MET A 37 5.38 -1.99 0.37
CA MET A 37 4.27 -1.33 1.03
C MET A 37 2.97 -1.87 0.42
N SER A 38 1.91 -1.90 1.20
CA SER A 38 0.58 -2.30 0.74
C SER A 38 -0.44 -1.25 1.14
N PHE A 39 -1.31 -0.88 0.21
CA PHE A 39 -2.40 0.06 0.48
C PHE A 39 -3.76 -0.65 0.44
N PRO A 40 -4.70 -0.29 1.33
CA PRO A 40 -4.53 0.68 2.43
C PRO A 40 -3.58 0.14 3.51
N GLU A 41 -2.74 1.02 4.07
CA GLU A 41 -1.90 0.70 5.23
C GLU A 41 -2.77 0.80 6.49
N ARG A 42 -3.04 -0.34 7.12
CA ARG A 42 -4.12 -0.50 8.12
C ARG A 42 -3.68 -0.16 9.55
N THR A 43 -2.41 0.15 9.76
CA THR A 43 -1.86 0.44 11.09
C THR A 43 -2.03 1.90 11.53
N THR A 44 -2.15 2.85 10.59
CA THR A 44 -2.38 4.27 10.91
C THR A 44 -3.80 4.51 11.43
N GLU A 45 -4.08 5.70 11.99
CA GLU A 45 -5.45 6.03 12.43
C GLU A 45 -6.44 6.03 11.26
N ILE A 46 -6.05 6.58 10.10
CA ILE A 46 -6.84 6.49 8.86
C ILE A 46 -6.97 5.03 8.42
N GLY A 47 -5.88 4.28 8.46
CA GLY A 47 -5.82 2.85 8.16
C GLY A 47 -6.79 2.00 8.98
N LYS A 48 -6.90 2.27 10.29
CA LYS A 48 -7.82 1.60 11.20
C LYS A 48 -9.28 1.90 10.83
N ILE A 49 -9.60 3.13 10.42
CA ILE A 49 -10.94 3.51 9.95
C ILE A 49 -11.27 2.77 8.65
N LEU A 50 -10.35 2.79 7.67
CA LEU A 50 -10.50 2.05 6.41
C LEU A 50 -10.66 0.55 6.64
N ASN A 51 -9.92 -0.02 7.59
CA ASN A 51 -10.06 -1.42 7.97
C ASN A 51 -11.46 -1.73 8.53
N LYS A 52 -11.98 -0.89 9.44
CA LYS A 52 -13.36 -1.04 9.94
C LYS A 52 -14.39 -0.94 8.82
N PHE A 53 -14.21 -0.03 7.87
CA PHE A 53 -15.10 0.12 6.71
C PHE A 53 -15.05 -1.13 5.81
N LEU A 54 -13.86 -1.59 5.40
CA LEU A 54 -13.69 -2.77 4.55
C LEU A 54 -14.19 -4.06 5.21
N SER A 55 -14.07 -4.16 6.54
CA SER A 55 -14.63 -5.26 7.33
C SER A 55 -16.13 -5.11 7.62
N LYS A 56 -16.81 -4.12 7.01
CA LYS A 56 -18.25 -3.85 7.19
C LYS A 56 -18.68 -3.57 8.64
N LYS A 57 -17.75 -3.15 9.50
CA LYS A 57 -18.01 -2.82 10.92
C LYS A 57 -18.59 -1.42 11.11
N ILE A 58 -18.34 -0.52 10.15
CA ILE A 58 -18.90 0.82 10.10
C ILE A 58 -19.41 1.11 8.68
N LYS A 59 -20.31 2.08 8.56
CA LYS A 59 -20.75 2.63 7.27
C LYS A 59 -20.22 4.06 7.15
N LEU A 60 -19.72 4.40 5.96
CA LEU A 60 -19.29 5.75 5.60
C LEU A 60 -19.81 6.04 4.18
N PRO A 61 -20.09 7.32 3.84
CA PRO A 61 -20.34 7.72 2.45
C PRO A 61 -19.18 7.32 1.52
N ASN A 62 -19.50 7.06 0.26
CA ASN A 62 -18.52 6.63 -0.74
C ASN A 62 -17.45 7.70 -0.98
N GLU A 63 -17.85 8.97 -0.92
CA GLU A 63 -17.01 10.14 -1.08
C GLU A 63 -16.03 10.24 0.09
N THR A 64 -16.52 10.07 1.32
CA THR A 64 -15.69 10.08 2.53
C THR A 64 -14.65 8.97 2.49
N VAL A 65 -15.04 7.73 2.20
CA VAL A 65 -14.08 6.61 2.17
C VAL A 65 -13.06 6.79 1.05
N HIS A 66 -13.47 7.31 -0.12
CA HIS A 66 -12.56 7.60 -1.23
C HIS A 66 -11.46 8.60 -0.82
N LEU A 67 -11.84 9.69 -0.15
CA LEU A 67 -10.89 10.66 0.37
C LEU A 67 -9.97 10.07 1.44
N LEU A 68 -10.48 9.21 2.32
CA LEU A 68 -9.67 8.51 3.32
C LEU A 68 -8.64 7.56 2.68
N PHE A 69 -9.00 6.85 1.60
CA PHE A 69 -8.03 6.06 0.83
C PHE A 69 -6.92 6.94 0.23
N SER A 70 -7.27 8.14 -0.25
CA SER A 70 -6.28 9.09 -0.76
C SER A 70 -5.37 9.61 0.36
N ALA A 71 -5.96 10.03 1.47
CA ALA A 71 -5.24 10.53 2.64
C ALA A 71 -4.29 9.47 3.20
N ASN A 72 -4.70 8.20 3.27
CA ASN A 72 -3.85 7.11 3.73
C ASN A 72 -2.61 6.89 2.86
N ARG A 73 -2.65 7.18 1.55
CA ARG A 73 -1.44 7.18 0.72
C ARG A 73 -0.57 8.40 0.98
N TRP A 74 -1.17 9.57 1.17
CA TRP A 74 -0.45 10.81 1.47
C TRP A 74 0.32 10.76 2.80
N GLU A 75 -0.15 9.98 3.80
CA GLU A 75 0.59 9.70 5.04
C GLU A 75 2.02 9.16 4.77
N PHE A 76 2.22 8.45 3.65
CA PHE A 76 3.48 7.81 3.29
C PHE A 76 4.21 8.49 2.12
N ALA A 77 3.65 9.54 1.53
CA ALA A 77 4.22 10.18 0.34
C ALA A 77 5.65 10.69 0.60
N LYS A 78 5.88 11.31 1.78
CA LYS A 78 7.20 11.78 2.21
C LYS A 78 8.18 10.61 2.35
N GLU A 79 7.78 9.54 3.03
CA GLU A 79 8.60 8.32 3.20
C GLU A 79 9.02 7.73 1.85
N ILE A 80 8.09 7.60 0.90
CA ILE A 80 8.36 7.07 -0.44
C ILE A 80 9.33 7.98 -1.20
N SER A 81 9.20 9.30 -1.06
CA SER A 81 10.05 10.26 -1.78
C SER A 81 11.46 10.43 -1.19
N GLU A 82 11.61 10.24 0.13
CA GLU A 82 12.87 10.50 0.85
C GLU A 82 13.70 9.24 1.10
N LYS A 83 13.08 8.05 1.08
CA LYS A 83 13.81 6.78 1.17
C LYS A 83 14.64 6.55 -0.10
N ARG A 84 15.97 6.66 0.06
CA ARG A 84 16.97 6.35 -0.96
C ARG A 84 17.38 4.88 -0.93
#